data_AF-K0RFZ3-F1
#
_entry.id   AF-K0RFZ3-F1
#
_cell.length_a   1.000
_cell.length_b   1.000
_cell.length_c   1.000
_cell.angle_alpha   90.00
_cell.angle_beta   90.00
_cell.angle_gamma   90.00
#
_symmetry.space_group_name_H-M   'P 1'
#
loop_
_entity.id
_entity.type
_entity.pdbx_description
1 polymer ?
#
loop_
_entity_poly.entity_id
_entity_poly.type
_entity_poly.pdbx_seq_one_letter_code
_entity_poly.pdbx_strand_id
1 'polypeptide(L)'
;APMIDGPNSWVQIGTRDTCMKYNDLNPHPPMWGLSGFIQCCDEEEDHAVVEILPMTLTKPEEVVLDTLRPIWFERKHGYQGTTHEEAELFCQSVGQFNLCPEEAVRSSNVHLLSRLAHFMRFQYCPNGPGGSKQLYLQKESFAGEQWAPVSNYDGTDTNKWIMVGMQNGDAGTTCKEYGQLYGGKSPPWSGHDGSPELKKNVLCCLQQEALKKEQDIKRGMNPIWLDDKHGWDGGSWNDAVEYCDGLDGKKLCPYAVYCPHDTDTSFKFRAPINDPQGGGNLWVQIGQKHGNSATTCIIHNELEGKFPEWGLSDSEADKKRHIQCCSF
;
A
#
# COMPACT_ATOMS: atom_id res chain seq x y z
N ALA A 1 20.35 -2.91 10.92
CA ALA A 1 19.42 -1.78 11.17
C ALA A 1 18.39 -1.72 10.05
N PRO A 2 17.14 -1.33 10.32
CA PRO A 2 16.15 -1.09 9.28
C PRO A 2 16.56 0.12 8.43
N MET A 3 16.10 0.17 7.18
CA MET A 3 16.31 1.29 6.25
C MET A 3 14.98 1.82 5.73
N ILE A 4 14.94 3.11 5.46
CA ILE A 4 13.78 3.82 4.91
C ILE A 4 13.61 3.60 3.39
N ASP A 5 14.69 3.27 2.67
CA ASP A 5 14.73 3.17 1.21
C ASP A 5 13.79 2.10 0.60
N GLY A 6 13.27 1.19 1.41
CA GLY A 6 12.38 0.14 0.94
C GLY A 6 11.63 -0.58 2.06
N PRO A 7 10.49 -1.21 1.73
CA PRO A 7 9.73 -2.01 2.69
C PRO A 7 10.60 -3.16 3.20
N ASN A 8 10.52 -3.43 4.50
CA ASN A 8 11.29 -4.49 5.15
C ASN A 8 12.79 -4.52 4.74
N SER A 9 13.37 -3.35 4.48
CA SER A 9 14.76 -3.25 4.03
C SER A 9 15.68 -3.08 5.23
N TRP A 10 16.81 -3.79 5.19
CA TRP A 10 17.76 -3.82 6.29
C TRP A 10 19.18 -3.59 5.79
N VAL A 11 20.00 -2.98 6.63
CA VAL A 11 21.44 -2.81 6.44
C VAL A 11 22.21 -3.50 7.54
N GLN A 12 23.32 -4.14 7.18
CA GLN A 12 24.21 -4.77 8.14
C GLN A 12 25.02 -3.71 8.91
N ILE A 13 24.98 -3.77 10.24
CA ILE A 13 25.72 -2.83 11.14
C ILE A 13 26.88 -3.52 11.88
N GLY A 14 27.19 -4.78 11.53
CA GLY A 14 28.28 -5.56 12.11
C GLY A 14 29.66 -5.18 11.55
N THR A 15 30.73 -5.82 12.06
CA THR A 15 32.12 -5.59 11.63
C THR A 15 32.49 -6.20 10.28
N ARG A 16 31.64 -7.07 9.74
CA ARG A 16 31.73 -7.63 8.39
C ARG A 16 30.56 -7.13 7.58
N ASP A 17 30.83 -6.78 6.33
CA ASP A 17 29.83 -6.32 5.38
C ASP A 17 29.03 -5.11 5.91
N THR A 18 29.69 -4.25 6.70
CA THR A 18 29.10 -3.05 7.27
C THR A 18 28.52 -2.18 6.16
N CYS A 19 27.32 -1.65 6.40
CA CYS A 19 26.57 -0.83 5.44
C CYS A 19 26.09 -1.56 4.18
N MET A 20 26.26 -2.89 4.06
CA MET A 20 25.67 -3.63 2.94
C MET A 20 24.17 -3.89 3.19
N LYS A 21 23.34 -3.69 2.17
CA LYS A 21 21.91 -3.97 2.28
C LYS A 21 21.71 -5.47 2.34
N TYR A 22 20.81 -5.93 3.20
CA TYR A 22 20.45 -7.34 3.30
C TYR A 22 19.99 -7.91 1.95
N ASN A 23 19.23 -7.09 1.20
CA ASN A 23 18.69 -7.45 -0.11
C ASN A 23 19.75 -7.47 -1.23
N ASP A 24 20.96 -6.97 -0.98
CA ASP A 24 22.09 -7.13 -1.92
C ASP A 24 22.74 -8.52 -1.77
N LEU A 25 22.61 -9.10 -0.58
CA LEU A 25 23.18 -10.42 -0.24
C LEU A 25 22.16 -11.55 -0.32
N ASN A 26 20.87 -11.22 -0.22
CA ASN A 26 19.78 -12.19 -0.15
C ASN A 26 18.70 -11.82 -1.18
N PRO A 27 18.06 -12.81 -1.82
CA PRO A 27 17.11 -12.58 -2.91
C PRO A 27 15.78 -11.96 -2.46
N HIS A 28 15.46 -12.06 -1.16
CA HIS A 28 14.24 -11.50 -0.59
C HIS A 28 14.53 -10.85 0.78
N PRO A 29 13.74 -9.84 1.17
CA PRO A 29 13.74 -9.31 2.53
C PRO A 29 13.64 -10.41 3.61
N PRO A 30 14.18 -10.18 4.80
CA PRO A 30 14.13 -11.16 5.87
C PRO A 30 12.72 -11.22 6.49
N MET A 31 12.18 -12.42 6.68
CA MET A 31 10.87 -12.60 7.33
C MET A 31 10.83 -12.04 8.77
N TRP A 32 11.97 -12.07 9.49
CA TRP A 32 12.07 -11.53 10.85
C TRP A 32 11.96 -10.01 10.92
N GLY A 33 12.16 -9.32 9.79
CA GLY A 33 12.07 -7.87 9.75
C GLY A 33 10.64 -7.33 9.88
N LEU A 34 9.62 -8.18 9.75
CA LEU A 34 8.22 -7.85 9.98
C LEU A 34 7.83 -7.78 11.47
N SER A 35 8.72 -8.18 12.39
CA SER A 35 8.47 -8.22 13.84
C SER A 35 9.43 -7.34 14.66
N GLY A 36 10.29 -6.57 13.99
CA GLY A 36 11.36 -5.80 14.64
C GLY A 36 10.94 -4.39 15.08
N PHE A 37 11.67 -3.83 16.05
CA PHE A 37 11.57 -2.43 16.45
C PHE A 37 12.38 -1.55 15.49
N ILE A 38 11.77 -0.46 15.00
CA ILE A 38 12.38 0.48 14.07
C ILE A 38 13.06 1.61 14.87
N GLN A 39 14.31 1.93 14.53
CA GLN A 39 15.00 3.10 15.04
C GLN A 39 15.01 4.16 13.94
N CYS A 40 14.27 5.25 14.17
CA CYS A 40 14.19 6.39 13.24
C CYS A 40 15.40 7.31 13.45
N CYS A 41 15.96 7.83 12.35
CA CYS A 41 16.96 8.90 12.37
C CYS A 41 16.25 10.24 12.12
N ASP A 42 16.66 11.30 12.83
CA ASP A 42 16.27 12.67 12.52
C ASP A 42 17.02 13.11 11.26
N GLU A 43 16.30 13.51 10.21
CA GLU A 43 16.89 14.13 9.02
C GLU A 43 16.88 15.66 9.17
N GLU A 44 17.98 16.32 8.78
CA GLU A 44 18.05 17.79 8.77
C GLU A 44 17.16 18.37 7.66
N GLU A 45 16.47 19.48 7.98
CA GLU A 45 15.43 20.12 7.16
C GLU A 45 16.00 20.76 5.88
N ASP A 46 16.24 19.99 4.82
CA ASP A 46 16.68 20.57 3.54
C ASP A 46 16.08 19.85 2.32
N HIS A 47 14.75 19.80 2.23
CA HIS A 47 14.07 19.34 1.02
C HIS A 47 13.03 20.34 0.50
N ALA A 48 13.31 20.83 -0.71
CA ALA A 48 12.36 21.56 -1.54
C ALA A 48 11.07 20.74 -1.69
N VAL A 49 9.96 21.31 -1.24
CA VAL A 49 8.64 20.68 -1.34
C VAL A 49 8.31 20.53 -2.82
N VAL A 50 8.41 19.30 -3.35
CA VAL A 50 7.85 18.98 -4.65
C VAL A 50 6.34 19.06 -4.51
N GLU A 51 5.71 19.97 -5.24
CA GLU A 51 4.26 20.11 -5.28
C GLU A 51 3.69 18.86 -5.99
N ILE A 52 3.28 17.87 -5.20
CA ILE A 52 2.62 16.66 -5.71
C ILE A 52 1.24 17.07 -6.16
N LEU A 53 1.04 17.21 -7.47
CA LEU A 53 -0.29 17.39 -8.03
C LEU A 53 -1.16 16.17 -7.66
N PRO A 54 -2.38 16.37 -7.15
CA PRO A 54 -3.27 15.27 -6.80
C PRO A 54 -3.54 14.44 -8.05
N MET A 55 -3.08 13.18 -8.08
CA MET A 55 -3.42 12.25 -9.15
C MET A 55 -4.91 11.93 -9.06
N THR A 56 -5.66 12.33 -10.09
CA THR A 56 -7.08 11.99 -10.22
C THR A 56 -7.21 10.60 -10.80
N LEU A 57 -7.48 9.58 -9.97
CA LEU A 57 -7.66 8.20 -10.42
C LEU A 57 -8.87 8.05 -11.36
N THR A 58 -8.79 7.09 -12.28
CA THR A 58 -9.96 6.68 -13.07
C THR A 58 -10.88 5.81 -12.22
N LYS A 59 -12.18 5.74 -12.54
CA LYS A 59 -13.11 4.84 -11.81
C LYS A 59 -12.63 3.38 -11.74
N PRO A 60 -12.06 2.78 -12.82
CA PRO A 60 -11.45 1.45 -12.72
C PRO A 60 -10.27 1.40 -11.74
N GLU A 61 -9.42 2.43 -11.70
CA GLU A 61 -8.30 2.50 -10.75
C GLU A 61 -8.77 2.62 -9.32
N GLU A 62 -9.81 3.43 -9.04
CA GLU A 62 -10.43 3.53 -7.72
C GLU A 62 -10.93 2.17 -7.24
N VAL A 63 -11.61 1.42 -8.10
CA VAL A 63 -12.09 0.06 -7.77
C VAL A 63 -10.92 -0.89 -7.49
N VAL A 64 -9.85 -0.83 -8.28
CA VAL A 64 -8.65 -1.67 -8.06
C VAL A 64 -7.95 -1.28 -6.75
N LEU A 65 -7.76 0.01 -6.49
CA LEU A 65 -7.18 0.53 -5.27
C LEU A 65 -7.99 0.07 -4.05
N ASP A 66 -9.32 0.18 -4.10
CA ASP A 66 -10.19 -0.18 -2.98
C ASP A 66 -10.32 -1.68 -2.75
N THR A 67 -10.23 -2.47 -3.81
CA THR A 67 -10.42 -3.93 -3.71
C THR A 67 -9.13 -4.67 -3.41
N LEU A 68 -7.97 -4.17 -3.85
CA LEU A 68 -6.73 -4.95 -3.86
C LEU A 68 -5.51 -4.23 -3.27
N ARG A 69 -5.57 -2.91 -3.09
CA ARG A 69 -4.46 -2.08 -2.59
C ARG A 69 -3.12 -2.43 -3.29
N PRO A 70 -3.03 -2.38 -4.63
CA PRO A 70 -1.82 -2.78 -5.33
C PRO A 70 -0.66 -1.83 -5.06
N ILE A 71 0.54 -2.38 -4.91
CA ILE A 71 1.79 -1.62 -4.76
C ILE A 71 2.84 -2.17 -5.74
N TRP A 72 3.48 -1.26 -6.46
CA TRP A 72 4.60 -1.59 -7.34
C TRP A 72 5.91 -1.66 -6.55
N PHE A 73 6.60 -2.79 -6.66
CA PHE A 73 7.97 -2.95 -6.20
C PHE A 73 8.94 -3.09 -7.38
N GLU A 74 10.16 -2.61 -7.16
CA GLU A 74 11.21 -2.45 -8.15
C GLU A 74 12.54 -2.90 -7.52
N ARG A 75 13.65 -2.85 -8.27
CA ARG A 75 14.99 -3.24 -7.77
C ARG A 75 15.40 -2.50 -6.49
N LYS A 76 15.10 -1.20 -6.41
CA LYS A 76 15.40 -0.38 -5.22
C LYS A 76 14.68 -0.85 -3.96
N HIS A 77 13.57 -1.57 -4.10
CA HIS A 77 12.79 -2.15 -3.00
C HIS A 77 13.25 -3.57 -2.63
N GLY A 78 14.34 -4.07 -3.23
CA GLY A 78 14.88 -5.41 -2.98
C GLY A 78 14.30 -6.52 -3.85
N TYR A 79 13.41 -6.22 -4.79
CA TYR A 79 12.90 -7.23 -5.72
C TYR A 79 13.97 -7.59 -6.76
N GLN A 80 14.31 -8.88 -6.87
CA GLN A 80 15.41 -9.33 -7.73
C GLN A 80 14.99 -9.88 -9.11
N GLY A 81 13.70 -9.91 -9.44
CA GLY A 81 13.25 -10.32 -10.77
C GLY A 81 13.59 -11.76 -11.13
N THR A 82 13.42 -12.68 -10.19
CA THR A 82 13.84 -14.08 -10.31
C THR A 82 12.69 -14.97 -10.80
N THR A 83 12.41 -16.11 -10.16
CA THR A 83 11.32 -17.01 -10.56
C THR A 83 9.96 -16.44 -10.17
N HIS A 84 8.89 -17.06 -10.67
CA HIS A 84 7.52 -16.72 -10.26
C HIS A 84 7.31 -17.00 -8.76
N GLU A 85 7.73 -18.17 -8.28
CA GLU A 85 7.68 -18.55 -6.85
C GLU A 85 8.44 -17.58 -5.96
N GLU A 86 9.63 -17.15 -6.36
CA GLU A 86 10.41 -16.17 -5.58
C GLU A 86 9.75 -14.78 -5.56
N ALA A 87 9.02 -14.40 -6.62
CA ALA A 87 8.24 -13.17 -6.61
C ALA A 87 7.04 -13.24 -5.66
N GLU A 88 6.42 -14.41 -5.52
CA GLU A 88 5.38 -14.65 -4.53
C GLU A 88 5.93 -14.58 -3.10
N LEU A 89 7.06 -15.23 -2.84
CA LEU A 89 7.77 -15.11 -1.56
C LEU A 89 8.17 -13.67 -1.25
N PHE A 90 8.60 -12.90 -2.27
CA PHE A 90 8.90 -11.49 -2.10
C PHE A 90 7.67 -10.70 -1.63
N CYS A 91 6.51 -10.85 -2.30
CA CYS A 91 5.28 -10.16 -1.87
C CYS A 91 4.87 -10.54 -0.44
N GLN A 92 5.00 -11.81 -0.06
CA GLN A 92 4.71 -12.27 1.30
C GLN A 92 5.72 -11.74 2.33
N SER A 93 6.96 -11.48 1.92
CA SER A 93 8.02 -10.96 2.80
C SER A 93 7.89 -9.46 3.11
N VAL A 94 7.13 -8.71 2.30
CA VAL A 94 6.91 -7.26 2.51
C VAL A 94 5.62 -6.95 3.28
N GLY A 95 4.85 -7.96 3.68
CA GLY A 95 3.67 -7.79 4.53
C GLY A 95 2.57 -8.82 4.25
N GLN A 96 1.31 -8.44 4.44
CA GLN A 96 0.15 -9.29 4.11
C GLN A 96 -0.19 -9.20 2.62
N PHE A 97 0.82 -9.28 1.75
CA PHE A 97 0.66 -9.16 0.31
C PHE A 97 0.94 -10.48 -0.40
N ASN A 98 0.25 -10.71 -1.52
CA ASN A 98 0.53 -11.75 -2.50
C ASN A 98 0.79 -11.09 -3.86
N LEU A 99 1.24 -11.87 -4.85
CA LEU A 99 1.23 -11.40 -6.23
C LEU A 99 -0.18 -10.94 -6.61
N CYS A 100 -0.28 -9.81 -7.30
CA CYS A 100 -1.58 -9.35 -7.78
C CYS A 100 -2.16 -10.35 -8.78
N PRO A 101 -3.46 -10.67 -8.66
CA PRO A 101 -4.11 -11.50 -9.66
C PRO A 101 -4.15 -10.76 -11.00
N GLU A 102 -4.32 -11.55 -12.06
CA GLU A 102 -4.60 -11.02 -13.39
C GLU A 102 -6.02 -10.44 -13.46
N GLU A 103 -7.02 -11.18 -12.96
CA GLU A 103 -8.43 -10.82 -12.97
C GLU A 103 -8.92 -10.45 -11.57
N ALA A 104 -9.70 -9.36 -11.47
CA ALA A 104 -10.19 -8.87 -10.19
C ALA A 104 -11.17 -9.90 -9.63
N VAL A 105 -10.99 -10.23 -8.35
CA VAL A 105 -11.75 -11.23 -7.59
C VAL A 105 -13.21 -11.23 -8.03
N ARG A 106 -13.68 -12.36 -8.57
CA ARG A 106 -15.12 -12.63 -8.73
C ARG A 106 -15.72 -12.64 -7.34
N SER A 107 -16.25 -11.51 -6.88
CA SER A 107 -17.02 -11.46 -5.65
C SER A 107 -18.15 -12.49 -5.77
N SER A 108 -18.12 -13.50 -4.90
CA SER A 108 -19.01 -14.66 -4.90
C SER A 108 -20.49 -14.30 -4.68
N ASN A 109 -20.80 -13.02 -4.43
CA ASN A 109 -22.15 -12.48 -4.32
C ASN A 109 -22.68 -11.80 -5.60
N VAL A 110 -21.98 -11.90 -6.73
CA VAL A 110 -22.33 -11.15 -7.95
C VAL A 110 -22.92 -12.07 -9.01
N HIS A 111 -24.09 -12.64 -8.71
CA HIS A 111 -24.95 -13.23 -9.76
C HIS A 111 -25.63 -12.13 -10.62
N LEU A 112 -25.59 -10.87 -10.18
CA LEU A 112 -26.28 -9.73 -10.80
C LEU A 112 -25.40 -8.82 -11.66
N LEU A 113 -24.06 -8.95 -11.65
CA LEU A 113 -23.16 -8.18 -12.56
C LEU A 113 -22.37 -9.08 -13.52
N SER A 114 -22.92 -10.23 -13.90
CA SER A 114 -22.36 -11.08 -14.97
C SER A 114 -22.16 -10.32 -16.30
N ARG A 115 -22.90 -9.21 -16.53
CA ARG A 115 -22.69 -8.33 -17.71
C ARG A 115 -21.63 -7.23 -17.52
N LEU A 116 -21.19 -6.92 -16.29
CA LEU A 116 -20.05 -6.02 -16.03
C LEU A 116 -18.75 -6.78 -15.76
N ALA A 117 -18.81 -8.09 -15.47
CA ALA A 117 -17.62 -8.94 -15.32
C ALA A 117 -16.75 -8.98 -16.58
N HIS A 118 -17.32 -8.71 -17.76
CA HIS A 118 -16.57 -8.56 -19.02
C HIS A 118 -15.75 -7.26 -19.10
N PHE A 119 -15.95 -6.34 -18.15
CA PHE A 119 -15.27 -5.04 -18.06
C PHE A 119 -14.27 -4.93 -16.91
N MET A 120 -14.16 -5.95 -16.04
CA MET A 120 -13.12 -5.99 -15.00
C MET A 120 -11.78 -6.35 -15.65
N ARG A 121 -11.19 -5.34 -16.28
CA ARG A 121 -9.87 -5.39 -16.91
C ARG A 121 -8.79 -5.58 -15.86
N PHE A 122 -7.68 -6.13 -16.36
CA PHE A 122 -6.48 -6.51 -15.65
C PHE A 122 -6.03 -5.48 -14.60
N GLN A 123 -5.67 -5.94 -13.40
CA GLN A 123 -5.30 -5.07 -12.27
C GLN A 123 -4.08 -4.22 -12.55
N TYR A 124 -3.17 -4.81 -13.32
CA TYR A 124 -1.99 -4.15 -13.84
C TYR A 124 -2.35 -3.03 -14.81
N CYS A 125 -3.50 -3.14 -15.49
CA CYS A 125 -3.91 -2.26 -16.57
C CYS A 125 -5.40 -1.87 -16.53
N PRO A 126 -5.83 -1.14 -15.49
CA PRO A 126 -7.23 -0.78 -15.29
C PRO A 126 -7.78 0.10 -16.44
N ASN A 127 -6.90 0.85 -17.10
CA ASN A 127 -7.27 1.73 -18.22
C ASN A 127 -7.33 1.00 -19.58
N GLY A 128 -6.92 -0.27 -19.63
CA GLY A 128 -6.88 -1.10 -20.83
C GLY A 128 -5.65 -0.88 -21.72
N PRO A 129 -5.47 -1.74 -22.73
CA PRO A 129 -4.32 -1.69 -23.63
C PRO A 129 -4.41 -0.52 -24.64
N GLY A 130 -3.24 -0.01 -25.06
CA GLY A 130 -3.11 0.92 -26.19
C GLY A 130 -3.32 2.42 -25.88
N GLY A 131 -3.61 2.79 -24.63
CA GLY A 131 -3.65 4.19 -24.18
C GLY A 131 -2.27 4.74 -23.78
N SER A 132 -2.16 6.04 -23.51
CA SER A 132 -1.11 6.55 -22.63
C SER A 132 -1.44 6.16 -21.19
N LYS A 133 -0.45 5.90 -20.33
CA LYS A 133 -0.66 5.61 -18.90
C LYS A 133 -1.54 4.37 -18.64
N GLN A 134 -1.16 3.27 -19.30
CA GLN A 134 -1.93 2.02 -19.31
C GLN A 134 -1.88 1.29 -17.97
N LEU A 135 -0.78 1.44 -17.23
CA LEU A 135 -0.58 0.73 -15.97
C LEU A 135 -1.33 1.42 -14.83
N TYR A 136 -1.60 0.64 -13.77
CA TYR A 136 -2.19 1.12 -12.52
C TYR A 136 -1.47 2.37 -11.95
N LEU A 137 -2.24 3.29 -11.36
CA LEU A 137 -1.85 4.66 -10.95
C LEU A 137 -1.44 5.54 -12.12
N GLN A 138 -2.07 5.35 -13.28
CA GLN A 138 -1.76 6.07 -14.51
C GLN A 138 -0.26 6.05 -14.84
N LYS A 139 0.41 4.93 -14.55
CA LYS A 139 1.83 4.77 -14.84
C LYS A 139 2.00 4.44 -16.32
N GLU A 140 3.02 5.02 -16.93
CA GLU A 140 3.42 4.63 -18.28
C GLU A 140 4.02 3.22 -18.28
N SER A 141 3.95 2.54 -19.42
CA SER A 141 4.64 1.27 -19.61
C SER A 141 6.13 1.43 -19.28
N PHE A 142 6.72 0.45 -18.62
CA PHE A 142 8.14 0.46 -18.31
C PHE A 142 8.98 0.43 -19.60
N ALA A 143 10.20 0.98 -19.53
CA ALA A 143 11.09 1.04 -20.68
C ALA A 143 11.52 -0.36 -21.14
N GLY A 144 11.37 -0.61 -22.45
CA GLY A 144 11.75 -1.88 -23.08
C GLY A 144 10.82 -3.04 -22.74
N GLU A 145 11.25 -4.26 -23.05
CA GLU A 145 10.49 -5.46 -22.74
C GLU A 145 10.59 -5.74 -21.24
N GLN A 146 9.45 -5.69 -20.54
CA GLN A 146 9.35 -5.94 -19.10
C GLN A 146 8.10 -6.76 -18.79
N TRP A 147 8.25 -7.71 -17.89
CA TRP A 147 7.24 -8.66 -17.49
C TRP A 147 7.07 -8.66 -15.98
N ALA A 148 5.84 -8.71 -15.51
CA ALA A 148 5.52 -8.89 -14.11
C ALA A 148 4.82 -10.24 -13.90
N PRO A 149 5.16 -10.99 -12.84
CA PRO A 149 4.45 -12.21 -12.51
C PRO A 149 3.06 -11.86 -11.98
N VAL A 150 2.09 -12.73 -12.25
CA VAL A 150 0.70 -12.59 -11.78
C VAL A 150 0.30 -13.84 -11.00
N SER A 151 -0.53 -13.69 -9.96
CA SER A 151 -1.12 -14.85 -9.30
C SER A 151 -2.35 -15.34 -10.06
N ASN A 152 -2.63 -16.63 -9.93
CA ASN A 152 -3.96 -17.16 -10.21
C ASN A 152 -4.72 -17.26 -8.89
N TYR A 153 -5.95 -16.78 -8.88
CA TYR A 153 -6.79 -16.74 -7.69
C TYR A 153 -7.21 -18.15 -7.22
N ASP A 154 -7.24 -19.13 -8.13
CA ASP A 154 -7.61 -20.50 -7.81
C ASP A 154 -6.46 -21.35 -7.22
N GLY A 155 -5.27 -20.76 -7.04
CA GLY A 155 -4.08 -21.47 -6.55
C GLY A 155 -3.56 -22.54 -7.49
N THR A 156 -4.07 -22.62 -8.73
CA THR A 156 -3.50 -23.47 -9.78
C THR A 156 -2.30 -22.76 -10.37
N ASP A 157 -1.16 -23.41 -10.17
CA ASP A 157 0.15 -22.90 -10.51
C ASP A 157 0.27 -22.74 -12.02
N THR A 158 0.07 -21.52 -12.49
CA THR A 158 0.34 -21.13 -13.86
C THR A 158 1.31 -19.98 -13.76
N ASN A 159 2.59 -20.31 -13.95
CA ASN A 159 3.73 -19.42 -14.13
C ASN A 159 3.45 -18.40 -15.27
N LYS A 160 2.54 -17.47 -14.98
CA LYS A 160 1.95 -16.48 -15.87
C LYS A 160 2.65 -15.16 -15.66
N TRP A 161 2.79 -14.45 -16.76
CA TRP A 161 3.49 -13.18 -16.83
C TRP A 161 2.71 -12.24 -17.71
N ILE A 162 2.56 -11.00 -17.24
CA ILE A 162 1.92 -9.92 -17.99
C ILE A 162 2.97 -8.92 -18.43
N MET A 163 2.87 -8.47 -19.69
CA MET A 163 3.74 -7.43 -20.23
C MET A 163 3.43 -6.10 -19.55
N VAL A 164 4.40 -5.52 -18.87
CA VAL A 164 4.29 -4.20 -18.22
C VAL A 164 5.16 -3.16 -18.91
N GLY A 165 6.05 -3.60 -19.80
CA GLY A 165 6.81 -2.75 -20.72
C GLY A 165 6.21 -2.74 -22.12
N MET A 166 7.07 -2.66 -23.13
CA MET A 166 6.70 -2.70 -24.55
C MET A 166 7.62 -3.65 -25.31
N GLN A 167 7.04 -4.58 -26.06
CA GLN A 167 7.80 -5.42 -26.98
C GLN A 167 8.09 -4.66 -28.27
N ASN A 168 9.37 -4.55 -28.66
CA ASN A 168 9.80 -3.83 -29.88
C ASN A 168 9.27 -2.39 -29.98
N GLY A 169 8.98 -1.74 -28.85
CA GLY A 169 8.41 -0.40 -28.80
C GLY A 169 6.90 -0.31 -29.11
N ASP A 170 6.20 -1.44 -29.25
CA ASP A 170 4.75 -1.46 -29.47
C ASP A 170 3.98 -1.34 -28.16
N ALA A 171 3.39 -0.17 -27.90
CA ALA A 171 2.53 0.10 -26.74
C ALA A 171 1.24 -0.76 -26.72
N GLY A 172 0.87 -1.39 -27.83
CA GLY A 172 -0.24 -2.34 -27.90
C GLY A 172 0.09 -3.72 -27.30
N THR A 173 1.35 -3.96 -26.91
CA THR A 173 1.79 -5.23 -26.30
C THR A 173 1.72 -5.21 -24.78
N THR A 174 1.79 -4.03 -24.17
CA THR A 174 1.55 -3.83 -22.74
C THR A 174 0.18 -4.40 -22.35
N CYS A 175 0.09 -4.95 -21.14
CA CYS A 175 -1.12 -5.54 -20.57
C CYS A 175 -1.56 -6.87 -21.20
N LYS A 176 -0.72 -7.50 -22.03
CA LYS A 176 -0.99 -8.82 -22.58
C LYS A 176 -0.20 -9.88 -21.82
N GLU A 177 -0.81 -11.04 -21.63
CA GLU A 177 -0.12 -12.19 -21.08
C GLU A 177 0.92 -12.73 -22.07
N TYR A 178 1.97 -13.35 -21.55
CA TYR A 178 2.96 -14.04 -22.36
C TYR A 178 2.30 -15.11 -23.25
N GLY A 179 1.39 -15.91 -22.69
CA GLY A 179 0.65 -16.90 -23.45
C GLY A 179 -0.15 -16.30 -24.62
N GLN A 180 -0.73 -15.12 -24.45
CA GLN A 180 -1.49 -14.44 -25.51
C GLN A 180 -0.58 -13.96 -26.65
N LEU A 181 0.63 -13.51 -26.33
CA LEU A 181 1.62 -13.03 -27.31
C LEU A 181 2.35 -14.16 -28.03
N TYR A 182 2.53 -15.32 -27.38
CA TYR A 182 3.37 -16.41 -27.88
C TYR A 182 2.64 -17.75 -28.07
N GLY A 183 1.31 -17.72 -28.23
CA GLY A 183 0.50 -18.88 -28.62
C GLY A 183 0.39 -19.96 -27.54
N GLY A 184 0.13 -19.56 -26.30
CA GLY A 184 -0.09 -20.43 -25.14
C GLY A 184 1.18 -21.04 -24.54
N LYS A 185 2.36 -20.63 -25.01
CA LYS A 185 3.65 -21.11 -24.47
C LYS A 185 3.97 -20.42 -23.15
N SER A 186 4.69 -21.10 -22.27
CA SER A 186 5.32 -20.48 -21.10
C SER A 186 6.61 -19.76 -21.50
N PRO A 187 6.99 -18.68 -20.79
CA PRO A 187 8.24 -17.99 -21.04
C PRO A 187 9.45 -18.89 -20.77
N PRO A 188 10.45 -18.96 -21.67
CA PRO A 188 11.64 -19.79 -21.46
C PRO A 188 12.53 -19.25 -20.33
N TRP A 189 12.38 -17.98 -19.96
CA TRP A 189 13.20 -17.26 -18.98
C TRP A 189 12.58 -17.18 -17.56
N SER A 190 11.49 -17.91 -17.31
CA SER A 190 10.83 -17.91 -16.00
C SER A 190 11.50 -18.79 -14.94
N GLY A 191 12.44 -19.65 -15.33
CA GLY A 191 13.21 -20.50 -14.41
C GLY A 191 14.30 -19.74 -13.63
N HIS A 192 15.04 -20.45 -12.78
CA HIS A 192 16.10 -19.89 -11.93
C HIS A 192 17.23 -19.23 -12.75
N ASP A 193 17.63 -19.81 -13.88
CA ASP A 193 18.63 -19.25 -14.81
C ASP A 193 18.03 -18.21 -15.77
N GLY A 194 16.97 -17.54 -15.34
CA GLY A 194 16.12 -16.70 -16.18
C GLY A 194 16.76 -15.38 -16.61
N SER A 195 15.89 -14.45 -17.00
CA SER A 195 16.26 -13.10 -17.43
C SER A 195 15.80 -12.03 -16.42
N PRO A 196 16.54 -11.77 -15.33
CA PRO A 196 16.18 -10.75 -14.35
C PRO A 196 16.01 -9.35 -14.96
N GLU A 197 16.73 -9.07 -16.04
CA GLU A 197 16.63 -7.85 -16.82
C GLU A 197 15.26 -7.64 -17.44
N LEU A 198 14.49 -8.71 -17.68
CA LEU A 198 13.12 -8.67 -18.19
C LEU A 198 12.07 -8.59 -17.08
N LYS A 199 12.45 -8.72 -15.80
CA LYS A 199 11.54 -8.89 -14.67
C LYS A 199 11.82 -7.88 -13.56
N LYS A 200 11.96 -6.58 -13.88
CA LYS A 200 12.40 -5.59 -12.88
C LYS A 200 11.31 -5.11 -11.94
N ASN A 201 10.05 -5.40 -12.24
CA ASN A 201 8.89 -4.85 -11.55
C ASN A 201 7.94 -5.97 -11.14
N VAL A 202 7.41 -5.87 -9.93
CA VAL A 202 6.37 -6.76 -9.42
C VAL A 202 5.26 -5.92 -8.80
N LEU A 203 4.01 -6.32 -9.01
CA LEU A 203 2.87 -5.70 -8.35
C LEU A 203 2.37 -6.67 -7.28
N CYS A 204 2.37 -6.24 -6.03
CA CYS A 204 1.85 -7.01 -4.92
C CYS A 204 0.51 -6.42 -4.47
N CYS A 205 -0.45 -7.28 -4.16
CA CYS A 205 -1.81 -6.93 -3.73
C CYS A 205 -2.05 -7.47 -2.33
N LEU A 206 -2.84 -6.74 -1.55
CA LEU A 206 -3.19 -7.15 -0.20
C LEU A 206 -3.97 -8.47 -0.23
N GLN A 207 -3.65 -9.37 0.70
CA GLN A 207 -4.31 -10.67 0.83
C GLN A 207 -5.81 -10.51 1.06
N GLN A 208 -6.60 -11.43 0.52
CA GLN A 208 -8.06 -11.32 0.61
C GLN A 208 -8.57 -11.44 2.05
N GLU A 209 -7.92 -12.25 2.88
CA GLU A 209 -8.22 -12.38 4.30
C GLU A 209 -7.99 -11.06 5.03
N ALA A 210 -6.91 -10.35 4.69
CA ALA A 210 -6.60 -9.03 5.22
C ALA A 210 -7.66 -8.01 4.78
N LEU A 211 -7.99 -7.96 3.48
CA LEU A 211 -9.06 -7.11 2.93
C LEU A 211 -10.42 -7.39 3.57
N LYS A 212 -10.78 -8.67 3.75
CA LYS A 212 -12.03 -9.07 4.40
C LYS A 212 -12.05 -8.60 5.84
N LYS A 213 -10.94 -8.75 6.57
CA LYS A 213 -10.82 -8.24 7.93
C LYS A 213 -11.00 -6.73 7.98
N GLU A 214 -10.42 -5.97 7.05
CA GLU A 214 -10.64 -4.52 6.95
C GLU A 214 -12.12 -4.18 6.71
N GLN A 215 -12.76 -4.87 5.76
CA GLN A 215 -14.17 -4.66 5.42
C GLN A 215 -15.09 -4.99 6.59
N ASP A 216 -14.79 -6.05 7.33
CA ASP A 216 -15.54 -6.46 8.50
C ASP A 216 -15.38 -5.44 9.64
N ILE A 217 -14.16 -4.91 9.86
CA ILE A 217 -13.92 -3.80 10.80
C ILE A 217 -14.70 -2.55 10.40
N LYS A 218 -14.58 -2.11 9.14
CA LYS A 218 -15.28 -0.92 8.62
C LYS A 218 -16.80 -1.08 8.71
N ARG A 219 -17.33 -2.24 8.35
CA ARG A 219 -18.78 -2.52 8.41
C ARG A 219 -19.28 -2.59 9.85
N GLY A 220 -18.52 -3.26 10.73
CA GLY A 220 -18.89 -3.41 12.13
C GLY A 220 -18.88 -2.10 12.90
N MET A 221 -17.89 -1.23 12.61
CA MET A 221 -17.70 0.02 13.34
C MET A 221 -18.35 1.24 12.68
N ASN A 222 -18.82 1.14 11.43
CA ASN A 222 -19.53 2.21 10.71
C ASN A 222 -18.88 3.61 10.93
N PRO A 223 -17.60 3.79 10.55
CA PRO A 223 -16.88 5.02 10.81
C PRO A 223 -17.45 6.19 10.00
N ILE A 224 -17.42 7.37 10.60
CA ILE A 224 -17.72 8.64 9.92
C ILE A 224 -16.55 9.60 10.10
N TRP A 225 -16.07 10.16 9.00
CA TRP A 225 -15.11 11.25 9.01
C TRP A 225 -15.82 12.58 9.27
N LEU A 226 -15.30 13.35 10.20
CA LEU A 226 -15.82 14.66 10.57
C LEU A 226 -14.69 15.67 10.57
N ASP A 227 -15.03 16.92 10.26
CA ASP A 227 -14.14 18.05 10.10
C ASP A 227 -14.79 19.34 10.64
N ASP A 228 -14.21 20.49 10.33
CA ASP A 228 -14.68 21.82 10.74
C ASP A 228 -16.13 22.11 10.30
N LYS A 229 -16.57 21.55 9.17
CA LYS A 229 -17.96 21.71 8.69
C LYS A 229 -18.97 20.94 9.54
N HIS A 230 -18.51 19.95 10.29
CA HIS A 230 -19.34 19.14 11.19
C HIS A 230 -19.28 19.64 12.64
N GLY A 231 -18.48 20.68 12.92
CA GLY A 231 -18.31 21.25 14.26
C GLY A 231 -17.05 20.76 14.99
N TRP A 232 -16.17 19.99 14.34
CA TRP A 232 -14.88 19.60 14.91
C TRP A 232 -13.79 20.61 14.53
N ASP A 233 -13.27 21.34 15.50
CA ASP A 233 -12.30 22.44 15.28
C ASP A 233 -10.84 22.05 15.56
N GLY A 234 -10.57 20.78 15.90
CA GLY A 234 -9.23 20.31 16.20
C GLY A 234 -8.78 20.57 17.64
N GLY A 235 -9.69 20.45 18.62
CA GLY A 235 -9.40 20.53 20.06
C GLY A 235 -8.43 19.47 20.61
N SER A 236 -8.38 19.31 21.92
CA SER A 236 -7.57 18.29 22.60
C SER A 236 -8.11 16.85 22.37
N TRP A 237 -7.38 15.84 22.84
CA TRP A 237 -7.83 14.46 22.79
C TRP A 237 -9.10 14.23 23.63
N ASN A 238 -9.23 14.92 24.77
CA ASN A 238 -10.46 14.83 25.57
C ASN A 238 -11.64 15.46 24.84
N ASP A 239 -11.44 16.60 24.18
CA ASP A 239 -12.49 17.24 23.36
C ASP A 239 -12.92 16.31 22.23
N ALA A 240 -12.00 15.55 21.64
CA ALA A 240 -12.30 14.56 20.62
C ALA A 240 -13.17 13.40 21.14
N VAL A 241 -12.90 12.92 22.37
CA VAL A 241 -13.74 11.92 23.05
C VAL A 241 -15.13 12.48 23.27
N GLU A 242 -15.24 13.65 23.90
CA GLU A 242 -16.52 14.30 24.20
C GLU A 242 -17.32 14.60 22.92
N TYR A 243 -16.64 15.04 21.86
CA TYR A 243 -17.25 15.29 20.57
C TYR A 243 -17.85 14.03 19.97
N CYS A 244 -17.11 12.91 19.93
CA CYS A 244 -17.66 11.65 19.42
C CYS A 244 -18.75 11.06 20.33
N ASP A 245 -18.60 11.14 21.66
CA ASP A 245 -19.60 10.65 22.62
C ASP A 245 -20.90 11.47 22.57
N GLY A 246 -20.82 12.73 22.14
CA GLY A 246 -21.99 13.58 21.86
C GLY A 246 -22.79 13.17 20.62
N LEU A 247 -22.25 12.29 19.78
CA LEU A 247 -22.94 11.74 18.62
C LEU A 247 -23.63 10.42 19.00
N ASP A 248 -24.85 10.22 18.49
CA ASP A 248 -25.72 9.10 18.86
C ASP A 248 -25.04 7.72 18.70
N GLY A 249 -24.65 7.12 19.84
CA GLY A 249 -24.02 5.81 19.90
C GLY A 249 -22.63 5.73 19.26
N LYS A 250 -21.90 6.84 19.18
CA LYS A 250 -20.53 6.87 18.64
C LYS A 250 -19.48 7.07 19.74
N LYS A 251 -18.25 6.66 19.44
CA LYS A 251 -17.03 6.95 20.21
C LYS A 251 -15.87 7.18 19.26
N LEU A 252 -14.73 7.64 19.77
CA LEU A 252 -13.49 7.66 18.97
C LEU A 252 -13.23 6.30 18.33
N CYS A 253 -12.85 6.32 17.05
CA CYS A 253 -12.46 5.10 16.35
C CYS A 253 -11.14 4.54 16.90
N PRO A 254 -10.96 3.21 16.94
CA PRO A 254 -9.67 2.61 17.27
C PRO A 254 -8.70 2.75 16.10
N TYR A 255 -7.40 2.59 16.37
CA TYR A 255 -6.33 2.66 15.37
C TYR A 255 -6.61 1.84 14.11
N ALA A 256 -7.13 0.61 14.25
CA ALA A 256 -7.40 -0.30 13.13
C ALA A 256 -8.44 0.22 12.12
N VAL A 257 -9.23 1.24 12.48
CA VAL A 257 -10.19 1.88 11.56
C VAL A 257 -9.55 3.04 10.80
N TYR A 258 -8.68 3.81 11.47
CA TYR A 258 -7.90 4.86 10.82
C TYR A 258 -6.88 4.27 9.84
N CYS A 259 -6.25 3.19 10.27
CA CYS A 259 -5.13 2.55 9.60
C CYS A 259 -5.41 1.06 9.39
N PRO A 260 -6.39 0.75 8.51
CA PRO A 260 -6.69 -0.62 8.20
C PRO A 260 -5.50 -1.26 7.42
N HIS A 261 -4.76 -0.46 6.62
CA HIS A 261 -3.39 -0.67 6.13
C HIS A 261 -2.76 0.67 5.64
N ASP A 262 -1.42 0.71 5.44
CA ASP A 262 -0.58 1.86 4.99
C ASP A 262 -1.11 2.52 3.71
N THR A 263 -2.16 3.33 3.84
CA THR A 263 -2.76 4.04 2.73
C THR A 263 -2.13 5.41 2.62
N ASP A 264 -1.72 5.75 1.39
CA ASP A 264 -1.18 7.05 1.05
C ASP A 264 -2.31 8.08 1.07
N THR A 265 -2.52 8.67 2.23
CA THR A 265 -3.24 9.93 2.36
C THR A 265 -2.24 11.06 2.26
N SER A 266 -2.34 11.87 1.21
CA SER A 266 -1.50 13.07 0.98
C SER A 266 -1.76 14.21 1.99
N PHE A 267 -2.39 13.89 3.12
CA PHE A 267 -2.81 14.81 4.14
C PHE A 267 -1.74 15.00 5.21
N LYS A 268 -1.37 16.24 5.55
CA LYS A 268 -0.46 16.52 6.68
C LYS A 268 -1.19 16.54 8.03
N PHE A 269 -2.12 15.62 8.25
CA PHE A 269 -3.04 15.65 9.39
C PHE A 269 -2.79 14.52 10.39
N ARG A 270 -3.26 14.75 11.61
CA ARG A 270 -3.27 13.80 12.72
C ARG A 270 -4.71 13.66 13.21
N ALA A 271 -5.06 12.45 13.62
CA ALA A 271 -6.38 12.17 14.19
C ALA A 271 -6.25 11.52 15.58
N PRO A 272 -7.14 11.87 16.52
CA PRO A 272 -7.16 11.25 17.83
C PRO A 272 -7.73 9.84 17.71
N ILE A 273 -7.08 8.87 18.36
CA ILE A 273 -7.53 7.47 18.37
C ILE A 273 -8.02 7.07 19.76
N ASN A 274 -8.96 6.14 19.80
CA ASN A 274 -9.41 5.54 21.04
C ASN A 274 -8.28 4.71 21.67
N ASP A 275 -8.09 4.88 22.98
CA ASP A 275 -7.14 4.12 23.78
C ASP A 275 -7.91 3.17 24.73
N PRO A 276 -7.99 1.87 24.40
CA PRO A 276 -8.63 0.89 25.28
C PRO A 276 -7.93 0.73 26.64
N GLN A 277 -6.65 1.12 26.74
CA GLN A 277 -5.83 0.97 27.95
C GLN A 277 -5.87 2.19 28.86
N GLY A 278 -6.55 3.28 28.45
CA GLY A 278 -6.89 4.41 29.33
C GLY A 278 -5.76 5.40 29.61
N GLY A 279 -4.68 5.42 28.82
CA GLY A 279 -3.63 6.44 28.88
C GLY A 279 -4.02 7.76 28.19
N GLY A 280 -4.91 7.70 27.19
CA GLY A 280 -5.39 8.87 26.46
C GLY A 280 -4.29 9.55 25.64
N ASN A 281 -4.62 10.68 25.01
CA ASN A 281 -3.70 11.49 24.19
C ASN A 281 -2.97 10.70 23.09
N LEU A 282 -3.63 9.70 22.52
CA LEU A 282 -3.12 8.96 21.38
C LEU A 282 -3.54 9.60 20.07
N TRP A 283 -2.57 9.84 19.21
CA TRP A 283 -2.75 10.45 17.91
C TRP A 283 -2.08 9.60 16.85
N VAL A 284 -2.80 9.32 15.77
CA VAL A 284 -2.26 8.64 14.60
C VAL A 284 -2.02 9.65 13.49
N GLN A 285 -0.89 9.50 12.81
CA GLN A 285 -0.53 10.30 11.65
C GLN A 285 -1.35 9.79 10.45
N ILE A 286 -2.41 10.52 10.06
CA ILE A 286 -3.33 10.11 8.97
C ILE A 286 -2.92 10.67 7.61
N GLY A 287 -1.63 10.96 7.44
CA GLY A 287 -1.01 11.16 6.13
C GLY A 287 0.44 11.58 6.26
N GLN A 288 1.06 12.20 5.27
CA GLN A 288 2.54 12.24 5.22
C GLN A 288 3.18 13.36 6.07
N LYS A 289 4.10 13.00 6.96
CA LYS A 289 5.06 13.92 7.60
C LYS A 289 6.25 14.12 6.65
N HIS A 290 6.60 15.37 6.34
CA HIS A 290 7.68 15.72 5.39
C HIS A 290 7.59 15.07 4.00
N GLY A 291 6.39 14.70 3.54
CA GLY A 291 6.22 14.00 2.25
C GLY A 291 6.67 12.53 2.27
N ASN A 292 6.93 11.98 3.47
CA ASN A 292 7.31 10.59 3.64
C ASN A 292 6.06 9.73 3.88
N SER A 293 5.68 8.91 2.90
CA SER A 293 4.55 7.99 2.99
C SER A 293 4.68 6.97 4.12
N ALA A 294 5.91 6.58 4.50
CA ALA A 294 6.17 5.64 5.58
C ALA A 294 5.81 6.19 6.98
N THR A 295 5.54 7.50 7.10
CA THR A 295 5.09 8.11 8.36
C THR A 295 3.58 8.06 8.54
N THR A 296 2.84 7.75 7.48
CA THR A 296 1.40 7.56 7.54
C THR A 296 1.11 6.31 8.36
N CYS A 297 0.04 6.36 9.15
CA CYS A 297 -0.35 5.28 10.04
C CYS A 297 0.71 4.91 11.07
N ILE A 298 1.50 5.88 11.55
CA ILE A 298 2.35 5.70 12.74
C ILE A 298 1.73 6.48 13.91
N ILE A 299 1.72 5.87 15.10
CA ILE A 299 1.28 6.56 16.32
C ILE A 299 2.34 7.62 16.67
N HIS A 300 1.90 8.83 17.05
CA HIS A 300 2.81 9.94 17.31
C HIS A 300 3.95 9.60 18.29
N ASN A 301 3.64 8.88 19.36
CA ASN A 301 4.66 8.46 20.34
C ASN A 301 5.69 7.47 19.78
N GLU A 302 5.29 6.64 18.81
CA GLU A 302 6.23 5.76 18.10
C GLU A 302 7.10 6.56 17.12
N LEU A 303 6.51 7.58 16.47
CA LEU A 303 7.20 8.42 15.50
C LEU A 303 8.20 9.38 16.16
N GLU A 304 7.80 10.06 17.24
CA GLU A 304 8.61 11.13 17.87
C GLU A 304 9.25 10.68 19.21
N GLY A 305 8.97 9.46 19.68
CA GLY A 305 9.45 8.94 20.96
C GLY A 305 8.80 9.56 22.21
N LYS A 306 7.78 10.41 22.03
CA LYS A 306 7.02 11.04 23.13
C LYS A 306 5.57 11.34 22.74
N PHE A 307 4.69 11.45 23.73
CA PHE A 307 3.33 11.91 23.52
C PHE A 307 3.29 13.40 23.13
N PRO A 308 2.30 13.82 22.32
CA PRO A 308 2.23 15.21 21.89
C PRO A 308 1.67 16.11 23.01
N GLU A 309 2.42 17.14 23.40
CA GLU A 309 1.91 18.17 24.33
C GLU A 309 0.73 18.95 23.73
N TRP A 310 0.78 19.21 22.42
CA TRP A 310 -0.31 19.87 21.68
C TRP A 310 -1.60 19.01 21.61
N GLY A 311 -1.51 17.71 21.89
CA GLY A 311 -2.68 16.84 21.96
C GLY A 311 -3.52 17.00 23.24
N LEU A 312 -3.00 17.75 24.23
CA LEU A 312 -3.66 18.06 25.50
C LEU A 312 -4.31 19.46 25.52
N SER A 313 -4.29 20.18 24.41
CA SER A 313 -4.82 21.55 24.30
C SER A 313 -5.36 21.82 22.91
N ASP A 314 -5.89 23.02 22.68
CA ASP A 314 -6.39 23.46 21.38
C ASP A 314 -5.27 23.99 20.46
N SER A 315 -4.02 23.93 20.91
CA SER A 315 -2.87 24.32 20.08
C SER A 315 -2.73 23.40 18.87
N GLU A 316 -2.16 23.93 17.78
CA GLU A 316 -1.99 23.19 16.51
C GLU A 316 -3.30 22.59 15.94
N ALA A 317 -4.43 23.25 16.15
CA ALA A 317 -5.74 22.88 15.59
C ALA A 317 -5.69 22.54 14.09
N ASP A 318 -4.87 23.28 13.32
CA ASP A 318 -4.65 23.03 11.89
C ASP A 318 -4.15 21.61 11.57
N LYS A 319 -3.41 20.98 12.48
CA LYS A 319 -2.91 19.62 12.33
C LYS A 319 -3.93 18.57 12.77
N LYS A 320 -5.00 18.97 13.47
CA LYS A 320 -6.01 18.11 14.10
C LYS A 320 -7.38 18.20 13.45
N ARG A 321 -7.48 18.75 12.23
CA ARG A 321 -8.74 19.07 11.53
C ARG A 321 -9.69 17.90 11.25
N HIS A 322 -9.25 16.65 11.42
CA HIS A 322 -10.02 15.48 11.03
C HIS A 322 -10.10 14.49 12.19
N ILE A 323 -11.30 13.94 12.37
CA ILE A 323 -11.61 12.94 13.40
C ILE A 323 -12.50 11.87 12.78
N GLN A 324 -12.34 10.61 13.20
CA GLN A 324 -13.31 9.56 12.93
C GLN A 324 -14.02 9.12 14.21
N CYS A 325 -15.35 9.06 14.13
CA CYS A 325 -16.20 8.49 15.17
C CYS A 325 -16.84 7.17 14.69
N CYS A 326 -16.83 6.16 15.55
CA CYS A 326 -17.25 4.78 15.26
C CYS A 326 -18.42 4.35 16.14
N SER A 327 -19.30 3.51 15.61
CA SER A 327 -20.29 2.75 16.39
C SER A 327 -19.62 1.60 17.13
N PHE A 328 -20.12 1.31 18.34
CA PHE A 328 -19.61 0.25 19.22
C PHE A 328 -20.73 -0.65 19.73
#